data_AF-A0A2E7Q8U1-F1
#
_entry.id   AF-A0A2E7Q8U1-F1
#
_cell.length_a   1.000
_cell.length_b   1.000
_cell.length_c   1.000
_cell.angle_alpha   90.00
_cell.angle_beta   90.00
_cell.angle_gamma   90.00
#
_symmetry.space_group_name_H-M   'P 1'
#
loop_
_entity.id
_entity.type
_entity.pdbx_description
1 polymer ?
#
loop_
_entity_poly.entity_id
_entity_poly.type
_entity_poly.pdbx_seq_one_letter_code
_entity_poly.pdbx_strand_id
1 'polypeptide(L)'
;MNENSPLTADEFQEFIESINTWFNEQLANNPILASVEEDLDFSPAQHIWHARILGEEKESSMLNITLKQRMLHYETYLMPGPEENHADFWEYMLRKNRRLIGVTLCIGDEDSVFLVGAIPVSTVTDDELDRILGTCWMAIEDCFKPGLRIGFASRFNS
;
A
#
# COMPACT_ATOMS: atom_id res chain seq x y z
N MET A 1 14.47 -8.47 24.51
CA MET A 1 14.53 -8.97 23.12
C MET A 1 15.33 -7.98 22.31
N ASN A 2 16.28 -8.41 21.47
CA ASN A 2 17.03 -7.48 20.63
C ASN A 2 16.08 -7.06 19.49
N GLU A 3 15.75 -5.78 19.37
CA GLU A 3 14.75 -5.24 18.40
C GLU A 3 15.06 -5.55 16.92
N ASN A 4 16.24 -6.11 16.62
CA ASN A 4 16.73 -6.41 15.28
C ASN A 4 16.96 -7.90 14.98
N SER A 5 16.56 -8.82 15.87
CA SER A 5 16.63 -10.26 15.56
C SER A 5 15.54 -10.65 14.55
N PRO A 6 15.81 -11.56 13.59
CA PRO A 6 14.75 -12.12 12.75
C PRO A 6 13.73 -12.85 13.62
N LEU A 7 12.46 -12.79 13.23
CA LEU A 7 11.40 -13.58 13.86
C LEU A 7 11.72 -15.07 13.79
N THR A 8 11.47 -15.75 14.91
CA THR A 8 11.34 -17.21 14.96
C THR A 8 10.08 -17.64 14.19
N ALA A 9 9.96 -18.94 13.89
CA ALA A 9 8.77 -19.45 13.21
C ALA A 9 7.48 -19.22 14.02
N ASP A 10 7.56 -19.38 15.34
CA ASP A 10 6.43 -19.18 16.25
C ASP A 10 6.02 -17.71 16.29
N GLU A 11 6.97 -16.77 16.48
CA GLU A 11 6.66 -15.33 16.45
C GLU A 11 6.11 -14.89 15.08
N PHE A 12 6.61 -15.47 13.99
CA PHE A 12 6.10 -15.18 12.64
C PHE A 12 4.63 -15.61 12.50
N GLN A 13 4.28 -16.78 13.02
CA GLN A 13 2.91 -17.27 13.03
C GLN A 13 2.00 -16.42 13.93
N GLU A 14 2.48 -15.99 15.09
CA GLU A 14 1.74 -15.07 15.98
C GLU A 14 1.40 -13.74 15.28
N PHE A 15 2.34 -13.17 14.50
CA PHE A 15 2.07 -11.97 13.71
C PHE A 15 1.04 -12.21 12.61
N ILE A 16 1.09 -13.35 11.92
CA ILE A 16 0.07 -13.72 10.92
C ILE A 16 -1.31 -13.76 11.57
N GLU A 17 -1.45 -14.43 12.71
CA GLU A 17 -2.71 -14.56 13.43
C GLU A 17 -3.24 -13.21 13.94
N SER A 18 -2.34 -12.34 14.43
CA SER A 18 -2.69 -10.99 14.84
C SER A 18 -3.20 -10.15 13.67
N ILE A 19 -2.49 -10.14 12.54
CA ILE A 19 -2.87 -9.38 11.35
C ILE A 19 -4.19 -9.92 10.75
N ASN A 20 -4.38 -11.24 10.74
CA ASN A 20 -5.62 -11.87 10.30
C ASN A 20 -6.81 -11.48 11.20
N THR A 21 -6.61 -11.44 12.52
CA THR A 21 -7.62 -10.94 13.46
C THR A 21 -8.01 -9.50 13.13
N TRP A 22 -7.03 -8.62 12.97
CA TRP A 22 -7.26 -7.22 12.61
C TRP A 22 -8.01 -7.09 11.27
N PHE A 23 -7.59 -7.80 10.22
CA PHE A 23 -8.27 -7.76 8.93
C PHE A 23 -9.74 -8.22 9.01
N ASN A 24 -10.03 -9.26 9.80
CA ASN A 24 -11.40 -9.72 10.01
C ASN A 24 -12.26 -8.65 10.70
N GLU A 25 -11.70 -7.92 11.67
CA GLU A 25 -12.38 -6.79 12.30
C GLU A 25 -12.62 -5.63 11.33
N GLN A 26 -11.63 -5.32 10.48
CA GLN A 26 -11.77 -4.30 9.44
C GLN A 26 -12.81 -4.68 8.39
N LEU A 27 -12.83 -5.93 7.91
CA LEU A 27 -13.83 -6.40 6.95
C LEU A 27 -15.26 -6.29 7.49
N ALA A 28 -15.45 -6.45 8.81
CA ALA A 28 -16.76 -6.33 9.44
C ALA A 28 -17.21 -4.88 9.63
N ASN A 29 -16.28 -3.93 9.82
CA ASN A 29 -16.59 -2.60 10.34
C ASN A 29 -16.15 -1.43 9.45
N ASN A 30 -15.23 -1.67 8.50
CA ASN A 30 -14.61 -0.64 7.68
C ASN A 30 -15.12 -0.71 6.23
N PRO A 31 -15.94 0.25 5.79
CA PRO A 31 -16.57 0.21 4.46
C PRO A 31 -15.58 0.36 3.30
N ILE A 32 -14.34 0.81 3.56
CA ILE A 32 -13.34 0.96 2.50
C ILE A 32 -12.65 -0.37 2.19
N LEU A 33 -12.70 -1.37 3.08
CA LEU A 33 -12.04 -2.66 2.87
C LEU A 33 -13.06 -3.67 2.32
N ALA A 34 -12.93 -4.02 1.04
CA ALA A 34 -13.90 -4.89 0.35
C ALA A 34 -13.61 -6.38 0.51
N SER A 35 -12.34 -6.77 0.45
CA SER A 35 -11.90 -8.16 0.58
C SER A 35 -10.43 -8.24 0.97
N VAL A 36 -10.03 -9.36 1.57
CA VAL A 36 -8.64 -9.70 1.84
C VAL A 36 -8.42 -11.14 1.40
N GLU A 37 -7.40 -11.37 0.59
CA GLU A 37 -6.98 -12.70 0.15
C GLU A 37 -5.56 -12.96 0.61
N GLU A 38 -5.31 -14.13 1.19
CA GLU A 38 -3.95 -14.58 1.57
C GLU A 38 -3.31 -15.30 0.37
N ASP A 39 -2.09 -14.93 0.01
CA ASP A 39 -1.30 -15.68 -0.97
C ASP A 39 -0.54 -16.81 -0.25
N LEU A 40 -1.01 -18.04 -0.49
CA LEU A 40 -0.48 -19.26 0.13
C LEU A 40 0.67 -19.88 -0.68
N ASP A 41 0.97 -19.37 -1.88
CA ASP A 41 1.95 -19.96 -2.79
C ASP A 41 3.39 -19.49 -2.53
N PHE A 42 3.60 -18.63 -1.52
CA PHE A 42 4.91 -18.09 -1.20
C PHE A 42 5.73 -18.87 -0.18
N SER A 43 7.05 -18.71 -0.30
CA SER A 43 8.09 -19.28 0.58
C SER A 43 7.75 -19.13 2.07
N PRO A 44 8.12 -20.10 2.94
CA PRO A 44 7.92 -20.03 4.40
C PRO A 44 8.62 -18.84 5.09
N ALA A 45 9.37 -18.02 4.35
CA ALA A 45 10.03 -16.81 4.85
C ALA A 45 9.19 -15.53 4.66
N GLN A 46 8.03 -15.60 4.00
CA GLN A 46 7.13 -14.46 3.87
C GLN A 46 5.66 -14.87 3.80
N HIS A 47 4.79 -13.96 4.20
CA HIS A 47 3.33 -14.12 4.10
C HIS A 47 2.75 -12.85 3.47
N ILE A 48 1.81 -12.99 2.55
CA ILE A 48 1.26 -11.86 1.78
C ILE A 48 -0.26 -11.82 1.89
N TRP A 49 -0.77 -10.64 2.18
CA TRP A 49 -2.19 -10.30 2.07
C TRP A 49 -2.42 -9.36 0.91
N HIS A 50 -3.46 -9.66 0.13
CA HIS A 50 -3.99 -8.83 -0.94
C HIS A 50 -5.31 -8.20 -0.46
N ALA A 51 -5.21 -6.97 0.04
CA ALA A 51 -6.36 -6.22 0.55
C ALA A 51 -6.94 -5.33 -0.56
N ARG A 52 -8.17 -5.63 -0.99
CA ARG A 52 -8.90 -4.79 -1.95
C ARG A 52 -9.55 -3.63 -1.22
N ILE A 53 -9.10 -2.42 -1.51
CA ILE A 53 -9.63 -1.18 -0.95
C ILE A 53 -10.48 -0.43 -1.98
N LEU A 54 -11.62 0.12 -1.54
CA LEU A 54 -12.52 0.95 -2.34
C LEU A 54 -12.15 2.42 -2.15
N GLY A 55 -12.20 3.19 -3.24
CA GLY A 55 -11.94 4.63 -3.23
C GLY A 55 -13.05 5.43 -3.90
N GLU A 56 -13.00 6.75 -3.78
CA GLU A 56 -13.91 7.69 -4.44
C GLU A 56 -13.33 8.17 -5.77
N GLU A 57 -12.02 8.45 -5.78
CA GLU A 57 -11.29 8.91 -6.94
C GLU A 57 -10.84 7.77 -7.84
N LYS A 58 -10.43 6.64 -7.23
CA LYS A 58 -10.09 5.38 -7.89
C LYS A 58 -11.04 4.29 -7.38
N GLU A 59 -11.80 3.66 -8.28
CA GLU A 59 -12.86 2.70 -7.93
C GLU A 59 -12.40 1.64 -6.91
N SER A 60 -11.24 1.02 -7.17
CA SER A 60 -10.57 0.18 -6.18
C SER A 60 -9.07 0.11 -6.43
N SER A 61 -8.34 -0.22 -5.37
CA SER A 61 -6.91 -0.51 -5.42
C SER A 61 -6.61 -1.80 -4.67
N MET A 62 -5.53 -2.48 -5.06
CA MET A 62 -5.01 -3.62 -4.31
C MET A 62 -3.84 -3.14 -3.45
N LEU A 63 -3.97 -3.28 -2.13
CA LEU A 63 -2.90 -3.06 -1.18
C LEU A 63 -2.28 -4.42 -0.84
N ASN A 64 -1.08 -4.65 -1.34
CA ASN A 64 -0.29 -5.84 -1.02
C ASN A 64 0.44 -5.57 0.29
N ILE A 65 0.23 -6.39 1.30
CA ILE A 65 0.95 -6.34 2.56
C ILE A 65 1.80 -7.60 2.66
N THR A 66 3.11 -7.46 2.83
CA THR A 66 4.06 -8.58 2.89
C THR A 66 4.77 -8.58 4.23
N LEU A 67 4.45 -9.55 5.07
CA LEU A 67 5.20 -9.85 6.28
C LEU A 67 6.47 -10.63 5.93
N LYS A 68 7.62 -10.10 6.31
CA LYS A 68 8.93 -10.77 6.27
C LYS A 68 9.46 -10.90 7.69
N GLN A 69 10.57 -11.62 7.86
CA GLN A 69 11.17 -11.88 9.17
C GLN A 69 11.55 -10.63 10.01
N ARG A 70 11.54 -9.42 9.45
CA ARG A 70 11.94 -8.19 10.14
C ARG A 70 11.08 -6.98 9.83
N MET A 71 10.39 -6.99 8.70
CA MET A 71 9.69 -5.84 8.16
C MET A 71 8.31 -6.28 7.68
N LEU A 72 7.32 -5.44 7.93
CA LEU A 72 6.05 -5.47 7.22
C LEU A 72 6.14 -4.46 6.08
N HIS A 73 6.19 -4.95 4.85
CA HIS A 73 6.14 -4.13 3.65
C HIS A 73 4.69 -3.96 3.21
N TYR A 74 4.38 -2.83 2.61
CA TYR A 74 3.09 -2.61 1.98
C TYR A 74 3.25 -1.76 0.74
N GLU A 75 2.54 -2.14 -0.31
CA GLU A 75 2.58 -1.43 -1.58
C GLU A 75 1.25 -1.50 -2.32
N THR A 76 0.99 -0.49 -3.14
CA THR A 76 -0.19 -0.46 -4.00
C THR A 76 0.14 0.22 -5.32
N TYR A 77 -0.36 -0.37 -6.40
CA TYR A 77 -0.32 0.24 -7.72
C TYR A 77 -1.26 1.44 -7.77
N LEU A 78 -0.71 2.62 -8.07
CA LEU A 78 -1.50 3.84 -8.20
C LEU A 78 -2.05 3.96 -9.64
N MET A 79 -1.15 4.05 -10.62
CA MET A 79 -1.49 4.35 -12.01
C MET A 79 -0.31 4.04 -12.96
N PRO A 80 -0.53 3.95 -14.28
CA PRO A 80 0.57 3.74 -15.23
C PRO A 80 1.43 5.00 -15.36
N GLY A 81 2.59 4.85 -15.99
CA GLY A 81 3.42 6.00 -16.38
C GLY A 81 2.66 6.96 -17.30
N PRO A 82 3.01 8.26 -17.29
CA PRO A 82 2.29 9.26 -18.07
C PRO A 82 2.44 9.00 -19.57
N GLU A 83 1.39 9.26 -20.35
CA GLU A 83 1.43 9.27 -21.82
C GLU A 83 1.80 10.67 -22.36
N GLU A 84 1.49 11.71 -21.58
CA GLU A 84 1.63 13.12 -21.92
C GLU A 84 2.20 13.91 -20.73
N ASN A 85 2.70 15.13 -20.99
CA ASN A 85 3.18 16.06 -19.95
C ASN A 85 4.14 15.43 -18.92
N HIS A 86 5.05 14.55 -19.38
CA HIS A 86 5.96 13.77 -18.54
C HIS A 86 6.70 14.59 -17.48
N ALA A 87 7.25 15.76 -17.84
CA ALA A 87 7.99 16.62 -16.91
C ALA A 87 7.09 17.12 -15.76
N ASP A 88 5.91 17.64 -16.10
CA ASP A 88 4.95 18.15 -15.12
C ASP A 88 4.39 17.02 -14.24
N PHE A 89 4.17 15.83 -14.82
CA PHE A 89 3.73 14.65 -14.10
C PHE A 89 4.74 14.22 -13.04
N TRP A 90 6.01 14.08 -13.41
CA TRP A 90 7.06 13.67 -12.47
C TRP A 90 7.37 14.76 -11.44
N GLU A 91 7.33 16.04 -11.84
CA GLU A 91 7.42 17.15 -10.88
C GLU A 91 6.28 17.08 -9.85
N TYR A 92 5.04 16.85 -10.29
CA TYR A 92 3.90 16.68 -9.42
C TYR A 92 4.09 15.52 -8.43
N MET A 93 4.50 14.34 -8.91
CA MET A 93 4.75 13.18 -8.05
C MET A 93 5.82 13.46 -7.00
N LEU A 94 6.95 14.04 -7.39
CA LEU A 94 8.04 14.40 -6.47
C LEU A 94 7.59 15.45 -5.43
N ARG A 95 6.80 16.44 -5.84
CA ARG A 95 6.27 17.46 -4.93
C ARG A 95 5.28 16.88 -3.92
N LYS A 96 4.41 15.95 -4.34
CA LYS A 96 3.50 15.23 -3.45
C LYS A 96 4.26 14.36 -2.46
N ASN A 97 5.32 13.70 -2.92
CA ASN A 97 6.14 12.81 -2.10
C ASN A 97 6.67 13.48 -0.82
N ARG A 98 7.00 14.78 -0.88
CA ARG A 98 7.46 15.56 0.28
C ARG A 98 6.44 15.62 1.44
N ARG A 99 5.15 15.45 1.15
CA ARG A 99 4.06 15.54 2.15
C ARG A 99 3.59 14.18 2.65
N LEU A 100 3.94 13.11 1.96
CA LEU A 100 3.56 11.76 2.34
C LEU A 100 4.38 11.29 3.54
N ILE A 101 3.72 10.65 4.50
CA ILE A 101 4.33 10.11 5.71
C ILE A 101 3.94 8.64 5.79
N GLY A 102 4.92 7.74 5.93
CA GLY A 102 4.68 6.28 5.96
C GLY A 102 4.63 5.62 4.59
N VAL A 103 4.21 6.35 3.54
CA VAL A 103 4.28 5.89 2.14
C VAL A 103 5.13 6.82 1.30
N THR A 104 5.70 6.28 0.22
CA THR A 104 6.49 7.01 -0.77
C THR A 104 5.98 6.67 -2.16
N LEU A 105 5.90 7.67 -3.04
CA LEU A 105 5.68 7.47 -4.47
C LEU A 105 6.96 6.95 -5.13
N CYS A 106 6.86 5.80 -5.78
CA CYS A 106 7.95 5.09 -6.43
C CYS A 106 7.61 4.80 -7.89
N ILE A 107 8.64 4.72 -8.74
CA ILE A 107 8.52 4.25 -10.12
C ILE A 107 8.80 2.75 -10.11
N GLY A 108 7.87 1.96 -10.65
CA GLY A 108 7.99 0.53 -10.88
C GLY A 108 8.20 0.19 -12.35
N ASP A 109 7.87 -1.04 -12.73
CA ASP A 109 8.01 -1.52 -14.10
C ASP A 109 7.14 -0.72 -15.09
N GLU A 110 7.63 -0.55 -16.32
CA GLU A 110 6.96 0.23 -17.37
C GLU A 110 6.58 1.66 -16.93
N ASP A 111 7.45 2.29 -16.12
CA ASP A 111 7.28 3.63 -15.54
C ASP A 111 5.98 3.79 -14.72
N SER A 112 5.37 2.70 -14.28
CA SER A 112 4.18 2.74 -13.45
C SER A 112 4.47 3.34 -12.07
N VAL A 113 3.46 3.95 -11.46
CA VAL A 113 3.58 4.62 -10.17
C VAL A 113 2.98 3.75 -9.09
N PHE A 114 3.77 3.53 -8.03
CA PHE A 114 3.37 2.81 -6.83
C PHE A 114 3.43 3.72 -5.61
N LEU A 115 2.63 3.40 -4.61
CA LEU A 115 2.83 3.83 -3.23
C LEU A 115 3.47 2.67 -2.48
N VAL A 116 4.60 2.91 -1.83
CA VAL A 116 5.38 1.89 -1.13
C VAL A 116 5.72 2.38 0.27
N GLY A 117 5.60 1.51 1.27
CA GLY A 117 6.05 1.74 2.62
C GLY A 117 6.51 0.45 3.29
N ALA A 118 7.20 0.60 4.43
CA ALA A 118 7.59 -0.52 5.26
C ALA A 118 7.81 -0.06 6.69
N ILE A 119 7.50 -0.93 7.65
CA ILE A 119 7.77 -0.73 9.07
C ILE A 119 8.47 -1.95 9.67
N PRO A 120 9.27 -1.78 10.74
CA PRO A 120 9.78 -2.91 11.49
C PRO A 120 8.63 -3.76 12.03
N VAL A 121 8.77 -5.08 11.99
CA VAL A 121 7.70 -5.97 12.47
C VAL A 121 7.42 -5.78 13.96
N SER A 122 8.44 -5.38 14.73
CA SER A 122 8.33 -5.08 16.16
C SER A 122 7.44 -3.87 16.48
N THR A 123 7.10 -3.04 15.49
CA THR A 123 6.20 -1.89 15.66
C THR A 123 4.80 -2.17 15.13
N VAL A 124 4.52 -3.37 14.64
CA VAL A 124 3.20 -3.74 14.12
C VAL A 124 2.22 -3.86 15.30
N THR A 125 1.18 -3.03 15.23
CA THR A 125 0.03 -3.02 16.14
C THR A 125 -1.22 -2.72 15.30
N ASP A 126 -2.40 -2.97 15.84
CA ASP A 126 -3.67 -2.65 15.17
C ASP A 126 -3.75 -1.15 14.80
N ASP A 127 -3.36 -0.25 15.72
CA ASP A 127 -3.29 1.19 15.47
C ASP A 127 -2.35 1.54 14.30
N GLU A 128 -1.23 0.83 14.18
CA GLU A 128 -0.26 1.05 13.12
C GLU A 128 -0.75 0.51 11.77
N LEU A 129 -1.47 -0.62 11.77
CA LEU A 129 -2.13 -1.19 10.60
C LEU A 129 -3.26 -0.26 10.11
N ASP A 130 -4.08 0.27 11.02
CA ASP A 130 -5.10 1.28 10.73
C ASP A 130 -4.47 2.53 10.11
N ARG A 131 -3.36 3.00 10.68
CA ARG A 131 -2.61 4.14 10.15
C ARG A 131 -2.08 3.87 8.74
N ILE A 132 -1.55 2.67 8.48
CA ILE A 132 -1.07 2.27 7.15
C ILE A 132 -2.21 2.27 6.14
N LEU A 133 -3.31 1.60 6.45
CA LEU A 133 -4.48 1.50 5.57
C LEU A 133 -5.03 2.88 5.23
N GLY A 134 -5.26 3.73 6.25
CA GLY A 134 -5.75 5.10 6.07
C GLY A 134 -4.77 5.98 5.28
N THR A 135 -3.46 5.86 5.54
CA THR A 135 -2.42 6.60 4.81
C THR A 135 -2.40 6.23 3.33
N CYS A 136 -2.41 4.92 3.01
CA CYS A 136 -2.44 4.43 1.64
C CYS A 136 -3.70 4.92 0.91
N TRP A 137 -4.86 4.79 1.55
CA TRP A 137 -6.14 5.24 0.99
C TRP A 137 -6.11 6.74 0.71
N MET A 138 -5.75 7.58 1.69
CA MET A 138 -5.67 9.03 1.51
C MET A 138 -4.66 9.42 0.42
N ALA A 139 -3.52 8.74 0.35
CA ALA A 139 -2.51 9.01 -0.67
C ALA A 139 -3.02 8.68 -2.08
N ILE A 140 -3.76 7.58 -2.25
CA ILE A 140 -4.43 7.25 -3.52
C ILE A 140 -5.39 8.36 -3.91
N GLU A 141 -6.30 8.73 -3.02
CA GLU A 141 -7.34 9.72 -3.30
C GLU A 141 -6.76 11.10 -3.65
N ASP A 142 -5.75 11.56 -2.90
CA ASP A 142 -5.11 12.85 -3.14
C ASP A 142 -4.21 12.86 -4.40
N CYS A 143 -3.61 11.73 -4.77
CA CYS A 143 -2.63 11.68 -5.86
C CYS A 143 -3.23 11.30 -7.21
N PHE A 144 -4.20 10.39 -7.23
CA PHE A 144 -4.63 9.68 -8.45
C PHE A 144 -5.26 10.60 -9.51
N LYS A 145 -6.36 11.30 -9.18
CA LYS A 145 -7.06 12.14 -10.16
C LYS A 145 -6.22 13.29 -10.70
N PRO A 146 -5.47 14.07 -9.88
CA PRO A 146 -4.63 15.12 -10.43
C PRO A 146 -3.47 14.54 -11.27
N GLY A 147 -2.87 13.41 -10.85
CA GLY A 147 -1.89 12.69 -11.66
C GLY A 147 -2.44 12.30 -13.02
N LEU A 148 -3.66 11.73 -13.07
CA LEU A 148 -4.35 11.40 -14.32
C LEU A 148 -4.57 12.62 -15.22
N ARG A 149 -5.04 13.73 -14.65
CA ARG A 149 -5.29 14.97 -15.42
C ARG A 149 -4.02 15.54 -16.05
N ILE A 150 -2.87 15.35 -15.42
CA ILE A 150 -1.58 15.79 -15.94
C ILE A 150 -1.07 14.79 -16.99
N GLY A 151 -0.91 13.52 -16.62
CA GLY A 151 -0.24 12.50 -17.42
C GLY A 151 -1.06 11.94 -18.59
N PHE A 152 -2.37 12.18 -18.60
CA PHE A 152 -3.31 11.64 -19.58
C PHE A 152 -4.34 12.71 -20.01
N ALA A 153 -3.88 13.95 -20.16
CA ALA A 153 -4.72 15.12 -20.35
C ALA A 153 -5.73 14.98 -21.50
N SER A 154 -5.33 14.35 -22.61
CA SER A 154 -6.23 14.10 -23.76
C SER A 154 -7.50 13.33 -23.41
N ARG A 155 -7.49 12.47 -22.38
CA ARG A 155 -8.65 11.69 -21.94
C ARG A 155 -9.75 12.53 -21.29
N PHE A 156 -9.46 13.78 -20.95
CA PHE A 156 -10.38 14.70 -20.29
C PHE A 156 -10.87 15.84 -21.20
N ASN A 157 -10.37 15.93 -22.43
CA ASN A 157 -10.84 16.88 -23.42
C ASN A 157 -12.05 16.28 -24.16
N SER A 158 -13.24 16.49 -23.61
CA SER A 158 -14.54 16.26 -24.28
C SER A 158 -15.27 17.58 -24.47
#